data_AF-A0A954Z0D8-F1
#
_entry.id   AF-A0A954Z0D8-F1
#
_cell.length_a   1.000
_cell.length_b   1.000
_cell.length_c   1.000
_cell.angle_alpha   90.00
_cell.angle_beta   90.00
_cell.angle_gamma   90.00
#
_symmetry.space_group_name_H-M   'P 1'
#
loop_
_entity.id
_entity.type
_entity.pdbx_description
1 polymer ?
#
loop_
_entity_poly.entity_id
_entity_poly.type
_entity_poly.pdbx_seq_one_letter_code
_entity_poly.pdbx_strand_id
1 'polypeptide(L)'
;MDMLLFLGLLVVVGAGLLLAVFQLPGTWLILLGATAYDWYYGFEKFTWTWLAVLGGIAILAEIFDALAGALVARKAGASRQAMFGALIGGFVGMISLTIPIPIIGTIVGVLVGCFVGAIVGDLSVRNDYGAGVKVGFSAVIGRLVGLIAKTGAAMAIAGVTVAMAAYALLGEPVANSIAP
;
A
#
# COMPACT_ATOMS: atom_id res chain seq x y z
N MET A 1 -2.62 17.43 27.32
CA MET A 1 -3.36 16.36 26.62
C MET A 1 -2.95 16.32 25.15
N ASP A 2 -2.84 17.46 24.49
CA ASP A 2 -2.54 17.56 23.05
C ASP A 2 -1.23 16.91 22.63
N MET A 3 -0.16 17.10 23.42
CA MET A 3 1.13 16.45 23.15
C MET A 3 1.05 14.91 23.22
N LEU A 4 0.22 14.35 24.10
CA LEU A 4 0.03 12.89 24.18
C LEU A 4 -0.72 12.36 22.95
N LEU A 5 -1.74 13.08 22.50
CA LEU A 5 -2.49 12.71 21.29
C LEU A 5 -1.60 12.79 20.04
N PHE A 6 -0.76 13.82 19.95
CA PHE A 6 0.22 13.95 18.87
C PHE A 6 1.24 12.81 18.88
N LEU A 7 1.79 12.45 20.05
CA LEU A 7 2.69 11.30 20.19
C LEU A 7 1.98 9.99 19.81
N GLY A 8 0.73 9.80 20.22
CA GLY A 8 -0.09 8.66 19.82
C GLY A 8 -0.29 8.60 18.31
N LEU A 9 -0.56 9.72 17.66
CA LEU A 9 -0.66 9.83 16.21
C LEU A 9 0.66 9.43 15.53
N LEU A 10 1.81 9.90 16.02
CA LEU A 10 3.12 9.51 15.48
C LEU A 10 3.36 7.99 15.55
N VAL A 11 2.95 7.34 16.64
CA VAL A 11 3.03 5.88 16.77
C VAL A 11 2.14 5.18 15.75
N VAL A 12 0.90 5.64 15.57
CA VAL A 12 -0.04 5.06 14.59
C VAL A 12 0.47 5.26 13.16
N VAL A 13 0.96 6.45 12.83
CA VAL A 13 1.55 6.76 11.52
C VAL A 13 2.78 5.88 11.26
N GLY A 14 3.67 5.76 12.24
CA GLY A 14 4.86 4.90 12.14
C GLY A 14 4.50 3.43 11.92
N ALA A 15 3.53 2.92 12.66
CA ALA A 15 3.00 1.57 12.46
C ALA A 15 2.41 1.40 11.06
N GLY A 16 1.64 2.38 10.58
CA GLY A 16 1.07 2.36 9.23
C GLY A 16 2.12 2.37 8.12
N LEU A 17 3.22 3.12 8.29
CA LEU A 17 4.36 3.08 7.37
C LEU A 17 5.03 1.70 7.35
N LEU A 18 5.26 1.09 8.51
CA LEU A 18 5.79 -0.27 8.59
C LEU A 18 4.87 -1.27 7.88
N LEU A 19 3.56 -1.19 8.12
CA LEU A 19 2.59 -2.05 7.43
C LEU A 19 2.63 -1.85 5.91
N ALA A 20 2.76 -0.62 5.41
CA ALA A 20 2.87 -0.35 3.98
C ALA A 20 4.10 -1.03 3.35
N VAL A 21 5.24 -1.01 4.03
CA VAL A 21 6.48 -1.70 3.61
C VAL A 21 6.29 -3.21 3.57
N PHE A 22 5.55 -3.78 4.52
CA PHE A 22 5.22 -5.21 4.56
C PHE A 22 4.06 -5.62 3.63
N GLN A 23 3.68 -4.75 2.68
CA GLN A 23 2.56 -4.94 1.75
C GLN A 23 1.19 -5.13 2.40
N LEU A 24 1.06 -4.75 3.68
CA LEU A 24 -0.19 -4.71 4.42
C LEU A 24 -0.92 -3.38 4.18
N PRO A 25 -2.21 -3.25 4.54
CA PRO A 25 -3.02 -2.04 4.31
C PRO A 25 -2.63 -0.85 5.23
N GLY A 26 -1.38 -0.43 5.20
CA GLY A 26 -0.81 0.59 6.08
C GLY A 26 -1.32 2.01 5.83
N THR A 27 -1.66 2.35 4.58
CA THR A 27 -2.26 3.65 4.21
C THR A 27 -3.59 3.86 4.91
N TRP A 28 -4.39 2.80 5.08
CA TRP A 28 -5.64 2.82 5.82
C TRP A 28 -5.43 3.07 7.31
N LEU A 29 -4.40 2.47 7.91
CA LEU A 29 -4.10 2.71 9.32
C LEU A 29 -3.69 4.18 9.57
N ILE A 30 -2.90 4.76 8.66
CA ILE A 30 -2.52 6.18 8.72
C ILE A 30 -3.78 7.06 8.61
N LEU A 31 -4.66 6.75 7.65
CA LEU A 31 -5.91 7.48 7.45
C LEU A 31 -6.83 7.41 8.68
N LEU A 32 -7.01 6.21 9.25
CA LEU A 32 -7.79 6.02 10.47
C LEU A 32 -7.20 6.78 11.66
N GLY A 33 -5.87 6.80 11.78
CA GLY A 33 -5.17 7.61 12.79
C GLY A 33 -5.44 9.10 12.62
N ALA A 34 -5.36 9.60 11.38
CA ALA A 34 -5.67 10.99 11.06
C ALA A 34 -7.13 11.34 11.39
N THR A 35 -8.08 10.51 10.96
CA THR A 35 -9.50 10.73 11.24
C THR A 35 -9.83 10.65 12.73
N ALA A 36 -9.24 9.69 13.46
CA ALA A 36 -9.46 9.56 14.91
C ALA A 36 -8.86 10.75 15.68
N TYR A 37 -7.69 11.24 15.26
CA TYR A 37 -7.06 12.44 15.84
C TYR A 37 -7.96 13.66 15.66
N ASP A 38 -8.46 13.88 14.44
CA ASP A 38 -9.31 15.03 14.15
C ASP A 38 -10.70 14.93 14.78
N TRP A 39 -11.24 13.72 14.87
CA TRP A 39 -12.50 13.46 15.58
C TRP A 39 -12.43 13.89 17.05
N TYR A 40 -11.30 13.66 17.73
CA TYR A 40 -11.08 14.14 19.10
C TYR A 40 -11.17 15.68 19.20
N TYR A 41 -10.71 16.38 18.17
CA TYR A 41 -10.80 17.84 18.05
C TYR A 41 -12.07 18.32 17.34
N GLY A 42 -13.10 17.48 17.21
CA GLY A 42 -14.38 17.88 16.63
C GLY A 42 -14.35 18.17 15.12
N PHE A 43 -13.37 17.63 14.38
CA PHE A 43 -13.13 17.91 12.96
C PHE A 43 -12.72 19.36 12.65
N GLU A 44 -12.06 20.02 13.61
CA GLU A 44 -11.55 21.38 13.44
C GLU A 44 -10.11 21.43 12.88
N LYS A 45 -9.37 20.33 12.91
CA LYS A 45 -7.94 20.31 12.51
C LYS A 45 -7.76 19.87 11.06
N PHE A 46 -8.56 18.92 10.57
CA PHE A 46 -8.54 18.49 9.18
C PHE A 46 -9.89 18.75 8.51
N THR A 47 -9.87 19.31 7.30
CA THR A 47 -11.09 19.48 6.50
C THR A 47 -11.56 18.15 5.93
N TRP A 48 -12.86 17.94 5.78
CA TRP A 48 -13.42 16.77 5.08
C TRP A 48 -12.85 16.55 3.68
N THR A 49 -12.62 17.64 2.93
CA THR A 49 -11.95 17.59 1.62
C THR A 49 -10.55 16.97 1.73
N TRP A 50 -9.82 17.28 2.79
CA TRP A 50 -8.48 16.76 3.04
C TRP A 50 -8.52 15.25 3.31
N LEU A 51 -9.38 14.81 4.22
CA LEU A 51 -9.57 13.37 4.49
C LEU A 51 -10.01 12.61 3.22
N ALA A 52 -10.86 13.21 2.40
CA ALA A 52 -11.27 12.63 1.12
C ALA A 52 -10.12 12.51 0.11
N VAL A 53 -9.25 13.52 0.01
CA VAL A 53 -8.05 13.47 -0.85
C VAL A 53 -7.08 12.39 -0.39
N LEU A 54 -6.76 12.32 0.91
CA LEU A 54 -5.90 11.27 1.46
C LEU A 54 -6.51 9.88 1.25
N GLY A 55 -7.83 9.74 1.42
CA GLY A 55 -8.57 8.52 1.14
C GLY A 55 -8.47 8.11 -0.33
N GLY A 56 -8.61 9.06 -1.25
CA GLY A 56 -8.43 8.84 -2.68
C GLY A 56 -7.01 8.35 -3.02
N ILE A 57 -5.98 8.98 -2.46
CA ILE A 57 -4.59 8.55 -2.64
C ILE A 57 -4.37 7.14 -2.08
N ALA A 58 -4.91 6.83 -0.89
CA ALA A 58 -4.81 5.52 -0.27
C ALA A 58 -5.45 4.42 -1.14
N ILE A 59 -6.65 4.67 -1.67
CA ILE A 59 -7.35 3.75 -2.58
C ILE A 59 -6.53 3.52 -3.85
N LEU A 60 -6.06 4.59 -4.49
CA LEU A 60 -5.26 4.48 -5.71
C LEU A 60 -3.95 3.72 -5.47
N ALA A 61 -3.29 3.96 -4.33
CA ALA A 61 -2.07 3.27 -3.96
C ALA A 61 -2.30 1.76 -3.76
N GLU A 62 -3.39 1.36 -3.10
CA GLU A 62 -3.73 -0.06 -2.89
C GLU A 62 -4.11 -0.76 -4.21
N ILE A 63 -4.90 -0.08 -5.05
CA ILE A 63 -5.24 -0.60 -6.38
C ILE A 63 -3.98 -0.79 -7.22
N PHE A 64 -3.09 0.21 -7.21
CA PHE A 64 -1.85 0.14 -7.96
C PHE A 64 -0.93 -0.97 -7.41
N ASP A 65 -0.79 -1.10 -6.10
CA ASP A 65 0.00 -2.18 -5.48
C ASP A 65 -0.52 -3.56 -5.88
N ALA A 66 -1.85 -3.77 -5.80
CA ALA A 66 -2.48 -5.02 -6.17
C ALA A 66 -2.28 -5.34 -7.66
N LEU A 67 -2.39 -4.35 -8.54
CA LEU A 67 -2.37 -4.57 -9.99
C LEU A 67 -0.99 -4.44 -10.64
N ALA A 68 0.00 -3.82 -9.99
CA ALA A 68 1.29 -3.53 -10.61
C ALA A 68 2.00 -4.78 -11.13
N GLY A 69 1.93 -5.90 -10.40
CA GLY A 69 2.42 -7.21 -10.84
C GLY A 69 1.79 -7.64 -12.17
N ALA A 70 0.46 -7.62 -12.24
CA ALA A 70 -0.29 -7.98 -13.45
C ALA A 70 -0.01 -7.01 -14.62
N LEU A 71 0.08 -5.70 -14.35
CA LEU A 71 0.30 -4.67 -15.37
C LEU A 71 1.69 -4.79 -16.00
N VAL A 72 2.74 -4.99 -15.20
CA VAL A 72 4.10 -5.19 -15.71
C VAL A 72 4.23 -6.54 -16.42
N ALA A 73 3.60 -7.60 -15.88
CA ALA A 73 3.55 -8.89 -16.55
C ALA A 73 2.87 -8.81 -17.93
N ARG A 74 1.76 -8.07 -18.03
CA ARG A 74 1.05 -7.86 -19.29
C ARG A 74 1.92 -7.17 -20.33
N LYS A 75 2.74 -6.18 -19.92
CA LYS A 75 3.72 -5.54 -20.82
C LYS A 75 4.80 -6.50 -21.32
N ALA A 76 5.11 -7.55 -20.55
CA ALA A 76 6.03 -8.62 -20.95
C ALA A 76 5.36 -9.75 -21.77
N GLY A 77 4.08 -9.59 -22.15
CA GLY A 77 3.34 -10.59 -22.94
C GLY A 77 2.64 -11.67 -22.11
N ALA A 78 2.33 -11.39 -20.84
CA ALA A 78 1.55 -12.30 -20.00
C ALA A 78 0.12 -12.46 -20.51
N SER A 79 -0.37 -13.70 -20.49
CA SER A 79 -1.77 -14.00 -20.74
C SER A 79 -2.68 -13.48 -19.60
N ARG A 80 -4.00 -13.43 -19.85
CA ARG A 80 -4.96 -13.09 -18.78
C ARG A 80 -4.91 -14.07 -17.61
N GLN A 81 -4.70 -15.35 -17.89
CA GLN A 81 -4.60 -16.39 -16.89
C GLN A 81 -3.32 -16.25 -16.06
N ALA A 82 -2.20 -15.85 -16.67
CA ALA A 82 -0.98 -15.50 -15.94
C ALA A 82 -1.18 -14.31 -14.99
N MET A 83 -1.91 -13.26 -15.41
CA MET A 83 -2.21 -12.12 -14.53
C MET A 83 -3.05 -12.54 -13.32
N PHE A 84 -4.14 -13.30 -13.53
CA PHE A 84 -4.96 -13.80 -12.43
C PHE A 84 -4.19 -14.80 -11.56
N GLY A 85 -3.38 -15.65 -12.16
CA GLY A 85 -2.50 -16.57 -11.46
C GLY A 85 -1.49 -15.85 -10.58
N ALA A 86 -0.90 -14.75 -11.05
CA ALA A 86 0.01 -13.92 -10.26
C ALA A 86 -0.70 -13.30 -9.04
N LEU A 87 -1.92 -12.79 -9.22
CA LEU A 87 -2.70 -12.20 -8.13
C LEU A 87 -3.05 -13.24 -7.07
N ILE A 88 -3.68 -14.35 -7.49
CA ILE A 88 -4.10 -15.43 -6.59
C ILE A 88 -2.88 -16.06 -5.92
N GLY A 89 -1.85 -16.37 -6.71
CA GLY A 89 -0.60 -16.92 -6.22
C GLY A 89 0.06 -16.01 -5.19
N GLY A 90 0.09 -14.70 -5.42
CA GLY A 90 0.59 -13.72 -4.47
C GLY A 90 -0.16 -13.75 -3.13
N PHE A 91 -1.50 -13.75 -3.16
CA PHE A 91 -2.31 -13.86 -1.94
C PHE A 91 -2.12 -15.19 -1.21
N VAL A 92 -2.11 -16.31 -1.93
CA VAL A 92 -1.93 -17.64 -1.35
C VAL A 92 -0.52 -17.76 -0.75
N GLY A 93 0.51 -17.31 -1.46
CA GLY A 93 1.89 -17.33 -1.00
C GLY A 93 2.09 -16.44 0.23
N MET A 94 1.48 -15.24 0.22
CA MET A 94 1.44 -14.34 1.38
C MET A 94 0.94 -15.08 2.63
N ILE A 95 -0.25 -15.67 2.56
CA ILE A 95 -0.88 -16.33 3.71
C ILE A 95 -0.05 -17.54 4.14
N SER A 96 0.39 -18.35 3.18
CA SER A 96 1.10 -19.62 3.44
C SER A 96 2.43 -19.41 4.15
N LEU A 97 3.20 -18.38 3.79
CA LEU A 97 4.52 -18.11 4.39
C LEU A 97 4.45 -17.13 5.57
N THR A 98 3.41 -16.31 5.68
CA THR A 98 3.23 -15.43 6.85
C THR A 98 2.97 -16.21 8.14
N ILE A 99 2.24 -17.32 8.08
CA ILE A 99 1.94 -18.16 9.26
C ILE A 99 3.22 -18.68 9.95
N PRO A 100 4.19 -19.29 9.25
CA PRO A 100 5.41 -19.80 9.88
C PRO A 100 6.46 -18.72 10.19
N ILE A 101 6.59 -17.68 9.36
CA ILE A 101 7.60 -16.63 9.52
C ILE A 101 6.92 -15.27 9.31
N PRO A 102 6.46 -14.60 10.39
CA PRO A 102 5.84 -13.30 10.28
C PRO A 102 6.79 -12.30 9.62
N ILE A 103 6.23 -11.30 8.93
CA ILE A 103 6.96 -10.19 8.31
C ILE A 103 7.75 -10.60 7.05
N ILE A 104 8.77 -11.45 7.20
CA ILE A 104 9.63 -11.90 6.09
C ILE A 104 8.85 -12.84 5.18
N GLY A 105 8.10 -13.77 5.77
CA GLY A 105 7.26 -14.71 5.03
C GLY A 105 6.18 -14.03 4.21
N THR A 106 5.68 -12.87 4.64
CA THR A 106 4.72 -12.07 3.87
C THR A 106 5.33 -11.60 2.55
N ILE A 107 6.49 -10.93 2.59
CA ILE A 107 7.14 -10.42 1.38
C ILE A 107 7.57 -11.58 0.48
N VAL A 108 8.29 -12.56 1.03
CA VAL A 108 8.79 -13.71 0.25
C VAL A 108 7.62 -14.50 -0.34
N GLY A 109 6.58 -14.72 0.46
CA GLY A 109 5.38 -15.44 0.05
C GLY A 109 4.66 -14.77 -1.11
N VAL A 110 4.49 -13.45 -1.06
CA VAL A 110 3.88 -12.71 -2.17
C VAL A 110 4.74 -12.81 -3.43
N LEU A 111 6.06 -12.61 -3.34
CA LEU A 111 6.93 -12.64 -4.52
C LEU A 111 6.98 -14.03 -5.17
N VAL A 112 7.19 -15.08 -4.36
CA VAL A 112 7.22 -16.48 -4.83
C VAL A 112 5.85 -16.89 -5.37
N GLY A 113 4.79 -16.55 -4.65
CA GLY A 113 3.41 -16.80 -5.05
C GLY A 113 3.05 -16.15 -6.38
N CYS A 114 3.38 -14.87 -6.56
CA CYS A 114 3.19 -14.17 -7.83
C CYS A 114 3.99 -14.82 -8.95
N PHE A 115 5.24 -15.19 -8.71
CA PHE A 115 6.12 -15.83 -9.70
C PHE A 115 5.54 -17.17 -10.19
N VAL A 116 5.25 -18.08 -9.25
CA VAL A 116 4.74 -19.42 -9.55
C VAL A 116 3.35 -19.33 -10.16
N GLY A 117 2.46 -18.53 -9.58
CA GLY A 117 1.10 -18.34 -10.09
C GLY A 117 1.07 -17.76 -11.50
N ALA A 118 1.97 -16.82 -11.81
CA ALA A 118 2.13 -16.29 -13.15
C ALA A 118 2.59 -17.37 -14.14
N ILE A 119 3.61 -18.17 -13.79
CA ILE A 119 4.11 -19.26 -14.64
C ILE A 119 3.01 -20.28 -14.92
N VAL A 120 2.31 -20.75 -13.88
CA VAL A 120 1.25 -21.76 -14.00
C VAL A 120 0.10 -21.23 -14.85
N GLY A 121 -0.35 -20.00 -14.58
CA GLY A 121 -1.41 -19.36 -15.37
C GLY A 121 -1.01 -19.15 -16.83
N ASP A 122 0.25 -18.84 -17.09
CA ASP A 122 0.75 -18.66 -18.45
C ASP A 122 0.86 -20.00 -19.21
N LEU A 123 1.36 -21.02 -18.54
CA LEU A 123 1.47 -22.38 -19.07
C LEU A 123 0.11 -22.98 -19.44
N SER A 124 -0.95 -22.59 -18.73
CA SER A 124 -2.31 -23.02 -19.06
C SER A 124 -2.86 -22.46 -20.37
N VAL A 125 -2.27 -21.37 -20.91
CA VAL A 125 -2.56 -20.86 -22.26
C VAL A 125 -1.57 -21.38 -23.28
N ARG A 126 -0.28 -21.38 -22.93
CA ARG A 126 0.82 -21.67 -23.85
C ARG A 126 1.80 -22.65 -23.23
N ASN A 127 2.09 -23.75 -23.91
CA ASN A 127 3.09 -24.74 -23.49
C ASN A 127 4.54 -24.28 -23.74
N ASP A 128 4.86 -23.04 -23.37
CA ASP A 128 6.20 -22.47 -23.45
C ASP A 128 6.68 -22.05 -22.06
N TYR A 129 7.48 -22.93 -21.45
CA TYR A 129 8.08 -22.70 -20.14
C TYR A 129 9.03 -21.50 -20.12
N GLY A 130 9.77 -21.25 -21.19
CA GLY A 130 10.70 -20.13 -21.27
C GLY A 130 9.97 -18.79 -21.23
N ALA A 131 8.88 -18.68 -21.99
CA ALA A 131 8.00 -17.52 -21.95
C ALA A 131 7.32 -17.36 -20.58
N GLY A 132 6.85 -18.47 -19.98
CA GLY A 132 6.22 -18.48 -18.66
C GLY A 132 7.14 -17.94 -17.56
N VAL A 133 8.39 -18.38 -17.51
CA VAL A 133 9.39 -17.90 -16.53
C VAL A 133 9.66 -16.40 -16.69
N LYS A 134 9.78 -15.91 -17.93
CA LYS A 134 9.94 -14.48 -18.20
C LYS A 134 8.74 -13.68 -17.70
N VAL A 135 7.52 -14.19 -17.89
CA VAL A 135 6.29 -13.61 -17.35
C VAL A 135 6.32 -13.61 -15.82
N GLY A 136 6.73 -14.70 -15.19
CA GLY A 136 6.94 -14.79 -13.75
C GLY A 136 7.85 -13.68 -13.21
N PHE A 137 9.03 -13.50 -13.80
CA PHE A 137 9.95 -12.43 -13.38
C PHE A 137 9.36 -11.03 -13.56
N SER A 138 8.65 -10.79 -14.67
CA SER A 138 8.00 -9.50 -14.88
C SER A 138 6.86 -9.25 -13.88
N ALA A 139 6.16 -10.28 -13.41
CA ALA A 139 5.18 -10.16 -12.32
C ALA A 139 5.85 -9.78 -10.99
N VAL A 140 6.99 -10.41 -10.67
CA VAL A 140 7.80 -10.06 -9.47
C VAL A 140 8.28 -8.61 -9.53
N ILE A 141 8.82 -8.18 -10.67
CA ILE A 141 9.26 -6.78 -10.86
C ILE A 141 8.06 -5.84 -10.68
N GLY A 142 6.92 -6.15 -11.27
CA GLY A 142 5.71 -5.35 -11.09
C GLY A 142 5.28 -5.26 -9.63
N ARG A 143 5.42 -6.34 -8.86
CA ARG A 143 5.10 -6.33 -7.44
C ARG A 143 6.04 -5.45 -6.62
N LEU A 144 7.33 -5.42 -6.96
CA LEU A 144 8.31 -4.50 -6.35
C LEU A 144 8.01 -3.04 -6.70
N VAL A 145 7.60 -2.77 -7.95
CA VAL A 145 7.15 -1.42 -8.37
C VAL A 145 5.91 -0.99 -7.58
N GLY A 146 4.95 -1.90 -7.38
CA GLY A 146 3.77 -1.67 -6.54
C GLY A 146 4.14 -1.31 -5.11
N LEU A 147 5.07 -2.07 -4.50
CA LEU A 147 5.59 -1.81 -3.16
C LEU A 147 6.20 -0.40 -3.05
N ILE A 148 7.06 -0.01 -4.00
CA ILE A 148 7.70 1.31 -4.00
C ILE A 148 6.64 2.41 -4.12
N ALA A 149 5.70 2.27 -5.05
CA ALA A 149 4.63 3.24 -5.25
C ALA A 149 3.74 3.39 -4.01
N LYS A 150 3.32 2.27 -3.41
CA LYS A 150 2.50 2.25 -2.19
C LYS A 150 3.23 2.83 -1.00
N THR A 151 4.51 2.50 -0.82
CA THR A 151 5.34 3.05 0.27
C THR A 151 5.52 4.55 0.10
N GLY A 152 5.77 5.02 -1.13
CA GLY A 152 5.85 6.45 -1.44
C GLY A 152 4.54 7.19 -1.15
N ALA A 153 3.40 6.61 -1.54
CA ALA A 153 2.09 7.16 -1.22
C ALA A 153 1.82 7.18 0.30
N ALA A 154 2.18 6.12 1.02
CA ALA A 154 2.06 6.06 2.47
C ALA A 154 2.93 7.12 3.15
N MET A 155 4.17 7.34 2.67
CA MET A 155 5.04 8.41 3.15
C MET A 155 4.45 9.79 2.90
N ALA A 156 3.84 10.03 1.74
CA ALA A 156 3.18 11.30 1.44
C ALA A 156 1.99 11.56 2.37
N ILE A 157 1.11 10.56 2.55
CA ILE A 157 -0.04 10.65 3.47
C ILE A 157 0.44 10.88 4.90
N ALA A 158 1.44 10.12 5.35
CA ALA A 158 2.04 10.25 6.68
C ALA A 158 2.63 11.63 6.91
N GLY A 159 3.48 12.10 5.97
CA GLY A 159 4.16 13.39 6.08
C GLY A 159 3.18 14.54 6.17
N VAL A 160 2.15 14.55 5.32
CA VAL A 160 1.09 15.57 5.36
C VAL A 160 0.30 15.51 6.67
N THR A 161 -0.11 14.31 7.10
CA THR A 161 -0.87 14.12 8.35
C THR A 161 -0.10 14.66 9.56
N VAL A 162 1.19 14.30 9.67
CA VAL A 162 2.05 14.72 10.78
C VAL A 162 2.33 16.21 10.72
N ALA A 163 2.62 16.76 9.54
CA ALA A 163 2.85 18.19 9.38
C ALA A 163 1.64 19.01 9.85
N MET A 164 0.43 18.64 9.39
CA MET A 164 -0.80 19.32 9.78
C MET A 164 -1.08 19.20 11.27
N ALA A 165 -0.90 18.01 11.86
CA ALA A 165 -1.06 17.83 13.30
C ALA A 165 -0.05 18.64 14.11
N ALA A 166 1.19 18.78 13.62
CA ALA A 166 2.22 19.60 14.25
C ALA A 166 1.89 21.09 14.16
N TYR A 167 1.44 21.59 13.00
CA TYR A 167 0.97 22.98 12.85
C TYR A 167 -0.20 23.30 13.80
N ALA A 168 -1.16 22.37 13.89
CA ALA A 168 -2.29 22.48 14.80
C ALA A 168 -1.88 22.54 16.29
N LEU A 169 -0.75 21.92 16.65
CA LEU A 169 -0.20 21.88 18.00
C LEU A 169 0.64 23.14 18.34
N LEU A 170 1.29 23.75 17.33
CA LEU A 170 2.11 24.96 17.47
C LEU A 170 1.29 26.27 17.45
N GLY A 171 -0.01 26.23 17.18
CA GLY A 171 -0.92 27.36 17.35
C GLY A 171 -1.23 28.19 16.09
N GLU A 172 -0.83 27.73 14.89
CA GLU A 172 -1.17 28.37 13.61
C GLU A 172 -2.28 27.56 12.90
N PRO A 173 -3.57 27.93 13.02
CA PRO A 173 -4.66 27.23 12.35
C PRO A 173 -4.60 27.42 10.82
N VAL A 174 -4.38 26.30 10.10
CA VAL A 174 -4.31 26.24 8.62
C VAL A 174 -5.60 26.68 7.93
N ALA A 175 -6.73 26.68 8.64
CA ALA A 175 -8.04 27.06 8.11
C ALA A 175 -8.07 28.46 7.45
N ASN A 176 -7.12 29.35 7.76
CA ASN A 176 -7.07 30.70 7.22
C ASN A 176 -6.03 30.93 6.10
N SER A 177 -5.18 29.96 5.76
CA SER A 177 -4.11 30.19 4.76
C SER A 177 -4.46 29.71 3.34
N ILE A 178 -5.65 29.14 3.12
CA ILE A 178 -6.12 28.61 1.82
C ILE A 178 -7.52 29.13 1.46
N ALA A 179 -8.04 30.13 2.18
CA ALA A 179 -9.21 30.87 1.71
C ALA A 179 -8.74 31.90 0.65
N PRO A 180 -9.37 31.94 -0.55
CA PRO A 180 -9.07 32.95 -1.56
C PRO A 180 -9.42 34.37 -1.11
#